data_AF-A0A928VDT4-F1
#
_entry.id   AF-A0A928VDT4-F1
#
_cell.length_a   1.000
_cell.length_b   1.000
_cell.length_c   1.000
_cell.angle_alpha   90.00
_cell.angle_beta   90.00
_cell.angle_gamma   90.00
#
_symmetry.space_group_name_H-M   'P 1'
#
loop_
_entity.id
_entity.type
_entity.pdbx_description
1 polymer ?
#
loop_
_entity_poly.entity_id
_entity_poly.type
_entity_poly.pdbx_seq_one_letter_code
_entity_poly.pdbx_strand_id
1 'polypeptide(L)'
;MQDWLRRFRLEHPQEWVLYLTPDRAKGLVSPAFGSRSQSVLYPNHVWELDSMQVDINCKTEVAGTMQLTRAFVIACVDVFTRRVMLYVTHHSNAEAVCLLIAAAILKWGVPDHIRMDHGKEYLIRRVQRFLANLGVETEDLRCLPGHPEQKPFVERFNRTFQHRDLVKNPFFVGHNVSDRQTLRSSKNRPAIELAMSIDEFQRWCDLWCIEYEQRPHGRAGIGLEGKSPLEVSAEAIEQVWTQRTIQNPRELDFLMMAAPGKSGMRKVGRQGISVGGRLYVAAELATWIGKSVYACFNPREPRTIYLYTSAELSQFIGCAVWREADDVNLAEVASRARHLYEVLLRSINQIRKRGKALLRKLAADPYLLIGQTAKVLEQTINTQLHNYPAIQAVTAAIAAADSNSNELPAMIDLEAYHRELKRLEAESQQQTIQQEQRSLRYQLEQWVERWQQQQPCPELEPSELEIVKQQFSSTEGKGFLAAVTVSPLEEQRFWDWLDGRTISTSTIVDRRSLLETALKQWRNDQEIPSQDQQTLLDYVHQPEGLGVLRAYTNSSEEYQFQIWLGASG
;
A
#
# COMPACT_ATOMS: atom_id res chain seq x y z
N MET A 1 44.58 -43.34 49.35
CA MET A 1 44.22 -42.13 48.59
C MET A 1 43.23 -42.44 47.46
N GLN A 2 43.49 -43.39 46.56
CA GLN A 2 42.56 -43.76 45.48
C GLN A 2 41.19 -44.27 45.96
N ASP A 3 41.15 -45.08 47.03
CA ASP A 3 39.87 -45.55 47.61
C ASP A 3 39.06 -44.42 48.25
N TRP A 4 39.73 -43.45 48.87
CA TRP A 4 39.09 -42.27 49.42
C TRP A 4 38.48 -41.42 48.30
N LEU A 5 39.21 -41.16 47.20
CA LEU A 5 38.69 -40.42 46.04
C LEU A 5 37.49 -41.14 45.40
N ARG A 6 37.52 -42.47 45.34
CA ARG A 6 36.39 -43.26 44.83
C ARG A 6 35.15 -43.13 45.72
N ARG A 7 35.30 -43.23 47.04
CA ARG A 7 34.19 -43.05 48.00
C ARG A 7 33.65 -41.62 47.98
N PHE A 8 34.54 -40.63 48.01
CA PHE A 8 34.17 -39.22 47.95
C PHE A 8 33.37 -38.89 46.69
N ARG A 9 33.76 -39.42 45.51
CA ARG A 9 33.00 -39.24 44.27
C ARG A 9 31.59 -39.87 44.33
N LEU A 10 31.43 -40.98 45.03
CA LEU A 10 30.14 -41.68 45.15
C LEU A 10 29.21 -40.99 46.15
N GLU A 11 29.76 -40.50 47.26
CA GLU A 11 29.00 -39.86 48.34
C GLU A 11 28.71 -38.38 48.06
N HIS A 12 29.65 -37.69 47.39
CA HIS A 12 29.56 -36.26 47.07
C HIS A 12 29.66 -35.99 45.56
N PRO A 13 28.80 -36.58 44.72
CA PRO A 13 28.92 -36.49 43.26
C PRO A 13 28.77 -35.06 42.74
N GLN A 14 27.96 -34.22 43.41
CA GLN A 14 27.78 -32.81 43.02
C GLN A 14 29.01 -31.96 43.35
N GLU A 15 29.53 -32.06 44.58
CA GLU A 15 30.74 -31.36 45.01
C GLU A 15 31.95 -31.79 44.18
N TRP A 16 32.08 -33.09 43.89
CA TRP A 16 33.14 -33.64 43.06
C TRP A 16 33.21 -32.98 41.68
N VAL A 17 32.06 -32.76 41.03
CA VAL A 17 31.99 -32.10 39.72
C VAL A 17 32.34 -30.61 39.84
N LEU A 18 31.87 -29.94 40.89
CA LEU A 18 32.19 -28.54 41.17
C LEU A 18 33.71 -28.32 41.37
N TYR A 19 34.39 -29.27 42.01
CA TYR A 19 35.84 -29.19 42.24
C TYR A 19 36.68 -29.43 40.97
N LEU A 20 36.29 -30.39 40.12
CA LEU A 20 37.11 -30.80 38.98
C LEU A 20 36.88 -29.99 37.71
N THR A 21 35.64 -29.62 37.44
CA THR A 21 35.25 -28.93 36.20
C THR A 21 34.27 -27.80 36.50
N PRO A 22 34.68 -26.78 37.27
CA PRO A 22 33.78 -25.70 37.71
C PRO A 22 33.01 -25.05 36.55
N ASP A 23 33.65 -24.87 35.39
CA ASP A 23 33.02 -24.29 34.20
C ASP A 23 31.89 -25.15 33.61
N ARG A 24 31.97 -26.48 33.73
CA ARG A 24 30.94 -27.43 33.24
C ARG A 24 29.97 -27.85 34.34
N ALA A 25 30.34 -27.65 35.61
CA ALA A 25 29.55 -28.07 36.75
C ALA A 25 28.16 -27.43 36.73
N LYS A 26 28.05 -26.17 36.28
CA LYS A 26 26.76 -25.49 36.14
C LYS A 26 25.76 -26.28 35.26
N GLY A 27 26.19 -26.90 34.16
CA GLY A 27 25.31 -27.71 33.31
C GLY A 27 25.09 -29.14 33.78
N LEU A 28 25.94 -29.66 34.68
CA LEU A 28 25.92 -31.05 35.13
C LEU A 28 25.19 -31.24 36.45
N VAL A 29 25.32 -30.29 37.38
CA VAL A 29 24.87 -30.45 38.77
C VAL A 29 23.96 -29.33 39.28
N SER A 30 23.73 -28.26 38.50
CA SER A 30 22.75 -27.25 38.91
C SER A 30 21.34 -27.83 38.93
N PRO A 31 20.51 -27.49 39.93
CA PRO A 31 19.11 -27.88 39.97
C PRO A 31 18.34 -27.40 38.72
N ALA A 32 17.61 -28.31 38.09
CA ALA A 32 16.77 -28.05 36.91
C ALA A 32 15.35 -28.61 37.10
N PHE A 33 14.77 -28.39 38.29
CA PHE A 33 13.48 -28.96 38.68
C PHE A 33 12.26 -28.33 37.98
N GLY A 34 12.40 -27.11 37.46
CA GLY A 34 11.35 -26.39 36.74
C GLY A 34 11.56 -26.36 35.22
N SER A 35 10.55 -25.87 34.50
CA SER A 35 10.66 -25.61 33.05
C SER A 35 10.50 -24.12 32.75
N ARG A 36 11.40 -23.56 31.93
CA ARG A 36 11.30 -22.19 31.40
C ARG A 36 10.12 -21.99 30.45
N SER A 37 9.42 -23.05 30.06
CA SER A 37 8.17 -22.96 29.30
C SER A 37 6.92 -22.86 30.15
N GLN A 38 7.00 -22.88 31.49
CA GLN A 38 5.81 -22.85 32.36
C GLN A 38 4.97 -21.59 32.17
N SER A 39 5.60 -20.46 31.84
CA SER A 39 4.91 -19.20 31.54
C SER A 39 4.49 -19.08 30.06
N VAL A 40 4.73 -20.10 29.24
CA VAL A 40 4.43 -20.08 27.80
C VAL A 40 3.12 -20.82 27.57
N LEU A 41 2.06 -20.07 27.27
CA LEU A 41 0.68 -20.57 27.37
C LEU A 41 0.06 -21.00 26.02
N TYR A 42 0.57 -20.51 24.89
CA TYR A 42 -0.02 -20.76 23.57
C TYR A 42 1.03 -20.68 22.45
N PRO A 43 0.74 -21.22 21.24
CA PRO A 43 1.65 -21.11 20.10
C PRO A 43 1.99 -19.65 19.77
N ASN A 44 3.25 -19.39 19.40
CA ASN A 44 3.81 -18.07 19.13
C ASN A 44 3.83 -17.10 20.31
N HIS A 45 3.57 -17.56 21.53
CA HIS A 45 3.75 -16.69 22.69
C HIS A 45 5.21 -16.26 22.83
N VAL A 46 6.17 -17.19 22.68
CA VAL A 46 7.60 -16.87 22.75
C VAL A 46 8.39 -17.64 21.69
N TRP A 47 9.19 -16.93 20.91
CA TRP A 47 10.21 -17.52 20.03
C TRP A 47 11.61 -17.36 20.60
N GLU A 48 12.42 -18.41 20.52
CA GLU A 48 13.85 -18.38 20.83
C GLU A 48 14.66 -18.51 19.54
N LEU A 49 15.57 -17.57 19.31
CA LEU A 49 16.48 -17.57 18.16
C LEU A 49 17.93 -17.73 18.58
N ASP A 50 18.66 -18.49 17.79
CA ASP A 50 20.09 -18.66 17.96
C ASP A 50 20.77 -19.00 16.63
N SER A 51 22.07 -18.73 16.53
CA SER A 51 22.86 -19.04 15.35
C SER A 51 24.02 -19.95 15.69
N MET A 52 24.15 -21.03 14.93
CA MET A 52 25.21 -22.02 15.07
C MET A 52 26.04 -22.09 13.79
N GLN A 53 27.36 -22.15 13.93
CA GLN A 53 28.22 -22.61 12.85
C GLN A 53 28.13 -24.13 12.79
N VAL A 54 27.85 -24.70 11.62
CA VAL A 54 27.64 -26.15 11.46
C VAL A 54 28.80 -26.82 10.74
N ASP A 55 29.00 -28.11 11.01
CA ASP A 55 30.06 -28.92 10.38
C ASP A 55 29.65 -29.46 9.00
N ILE A 56 29.14 -28.58 8.15
CA ILE A 56 28.85 -28.81 6.72
C ILE A 56 29.66 -27.80 5.91
N ASN A 57 30.44 -28.28 4.94
CA ASN A 57 31.14 -27.42 4.00
C ASN A 57 30.21 -27.05 2.84
N CYS A 58 30.06 -25.75 2.60
CA CYS A 58 29.33 -25.22 1.46
C CYS A 58 30.27 -24.49 0.49
N LYS A 59 29.98 -24.64 -0.80
CA LYS A 59 30.66 -23.91 -1.88
C LYS A 59 30.36 -22.43 -1.76
N THR A 60 31.41 -21.61 -1.67
CA THR A 60 31.33 -20.16 -1.54
C THR A 60 32.25 -19.52 -2.57
N GLU A 61 31.72 -18.64 -3.40
CA GLU A 61 32.56 -17.87 -4.33
C GLU A 61 33.09 -16.62 -3.63
N VAL A 62 34.41 -16.50 -3.51
CA VAL A 62 35.08 -15.33 -2.94
C VAL A 62 36.07 -14.81 -3.98
N ALA A 63 35.82 -13.60 -4.48
CA ALA A 63 36.64 -12.93 -5.49
C ALA A 63 36.90 -13.79 -6.76
N GLY A 64 35.88 -14.49 -7.27
CA GLY A 64 35.97 -15.35 -8.45
C GLY A 64 36.66 -16.70 -8.20
N THR A 65 37.06 -16.99 -6.96
CA THR A 65 37.64 -18.28 -6.57
C THR A 65 36.63 -19.06 -5.72
N MET A 66 36.39 -20.31 -6.07
CA MET A 66 35.54 -21.20 -5.29
C MET A 66 36.29 -21.68 -4.04
N GLN A 67 35.74 -21.39 -2.87
CA GLN A 67 36.25 -21.81 -1.57
C GLN A 67 35.22 -22.65 -0.83
N LEU A 68 35.67 -23.56 0.02
CA LEU A 68 34.82 -24.32 0.92
C LEU A 68 34.81 -23.66 2.29
N THR A 69 33.65 -23.16 2.72
CA THR A 69 33.49 -22.55 4.04
C THR A 69 32.39 -23.26 4.82
N ARG A 70 32.47 -23.18 6.15
CA ARG A 70 31.42 -23.70 7.04
C ARG A 70 30.20 -22.82 6.94
N ALA A 71 29.04 -23.43 6.73
CA ALA A 71 27.78 -22.73 6.80
C ALA A 71 27.43 -22.35 8.25
N PHE A 72 26.61 -21.33 8.38
CA PHE A 72 25.87 -21.00 9.60
C PHE A 72 24.40 -21.37 9.39
N VAL A 73 23.77 -21.83 10.46
CA VAL A 73 22.33 -22.06 10.53
C VAL A 73 21.78 -21.18 11.63
N ILE A 74 20.75 -20.42 11.32
CA ILE A 74 19.97 -19.66 12.29
C ILE A 74 18.69 -20.45 12.54
N ALA A 75 18.43 -20.79 13.80
CA ALA A 75 17.24 -21.50 14.22
C ALA A 75 16.27 -20.54 14.90
N CYS A 76 14.99 -20.66 14.57
CA CYS A 76 13.88 -20.05 15.28
C CYS A 76 13.00 -21.17 15.84
N VAL A 77 12.83 -21.23 17.15
CA VAL A 77 12.05 -22.26 17.84
C VAL A 77 10.88 -21.59 18.56
N ASP A 78 9.66 -22.05 18.28
CA ASP A 78 8.50 -21.68 19.08
C ASP A 78 8.52 -22.47 20.40
N VAL A 79 8.50 -21.75 21.52
CA VAL A 79 8.66 -22.35 22.85
C VAL A 79 7.41 -23.10 23.30
N PHE A 80 6.24 -22.88 22.70
CA PHE A 80 5.07 -23.69 23.05
C PHE A 80 5.09 -25.02 22.30
N THR A 81 5.06 -24.97 20.97
CA THR A 81 4.90 -26.15 20.11
C THR A 81 6.21 -26.92 19.88
N ARG A 82 7.38 -26.33 20.14
CA ARG A 82 8.71 -26.82 19.71
C ARG A 82 8.91 -26.91 18.21
N ARG A 83 8.01 -26.38 17.37
CA ARG A 83 8.25 -26.29 15.92
C ARG A 83 9.45 -25.40 15.64
N VAL A 84 10.14 -25.67 14.55
CA VAL A 84 11.40 -25.03 14.22
C VAL A 84 11.46 -24.58 12.77
N MET A 85 12.13 -23.48 12.54
CA MET A 85 12.48 -22.98 11.21
C MET A 85 13.98 -22.71 11.18
N LEU A 86 14.63 -23.14 10.10
CA LEU A 86 16.07 -23.05 9.91
C LEU A 86 16.39 -22.18 8.71
N TYR A 87 17.36 -21.28 8.87
CA TYR A 87 17.89 -20.44 7.80
C TYR A 87 19.40 -20.62 7.66
N VAL A 88 19.82 -21.19 6.53
CA VAL A 88 21.21 -21.42 6.15
C VAL A 88 21.84 -20.18 5.50
N THR A 89 23.03 -19.80 5.94
CA THR A 89 23.78 -18.64 5.42
C THR A 89 25.28 -18.86 5.51
N HIS A 90 26.07 -18.18 4.66
CA HIS A 90 27.54 -18.18 4.78
C HIS A 90 28.03 -17.39 5.99
N HIS A 91 27.25 -16.41 6.46
CA HIS A 91 27.63 -15.53 7.55
C HIS A 91 26.49 -15.30 8.52
N SER A 92 26.87 -15.22 9.80
CA SER A 92 25.98 -15.00 10.92
C SER A 92 25.61 -13.51 11.07
N ASN A 93 24.90 -12.94 10.09
CA ASN A 93 24.57 -11.50 10.03
C ASN A 93 23.13 -11.16 10.50
N ALA A 94 22.88 -9.88 10.73
CA ALA A 94 21.56 -9.30 11.05
C ALA A 94 20.46 -9.71 10.07
N GLU A 95 20.82 -9.58 8.80
CA GLU A 95 19.90 -9.62 7.68
C GLU A 95 19.33 -11.03 7.54
N ALA A 96 20.16 -12.05 7.71
CA ALA A 96 19.70 -13.44 7.74
C ALA A 96 18.74 -13.71 8.91
N VAL A 97 18.95 -13.08 10.09
CA VAL A 97 18.00 -13.18 11.21
C VAL A 97 16.67 -12.52 10.84
N CYS A 98 16.70 -11.35 10.21
CA CYS A 98 15.49 -10.64 9.79
C CYS A 98 14.70 -11.43 8.74
N LEU A 99 15.38 -12.03 7.76
CA LEU A 99 14.77 -12.88 6.75
C LEU A 99 14.13 -14.13 7.37
N LEU A 100 14.79 -14.75 8.36
CA LEU A 100 14.22 -15.86 9.13
C LEU A 100 12.96 -15.42 9.88
N ILE A 101 12.99 -14.28 10.58
CA ILE A 101 11.83 -13.75 11.29
C ILE A 101 10.68 -13.45 10.32
N ALA A 102 10.96 -12.85 9.16
CA ALA A 102 9.94 -12.57 8.14
C ALA A 102 9.29 -13.85 7.63
N ALA A 103 10.08 -14.88 7.31
CA ALA A 103 9.59 -16.18 6.87
C ALA A 103 8.77 -16.87 7.98
N ALA A 104 9.22 -16.79 9.23
CA ALA A 104 8.50 -17.32 10.38
C ALA A 104 7.17 -16.59 10.58
N ILE A 105 7.13 -15.25 10.50
CA ILE A 105 5.87 -14.49 10.63
C ILE A 105 4.88 -14.85 9.51
N LEU A 106 5.36 -15.04 8.27
CA LEU A 106 4.51 -15.47 7.16
C LEU A 106 3.93 -16.87 7.38
N LYS A 107 4.76 -17.82 7.84
CA LYS A 107 4.34 -19.22 8.01
C LYS A 107 3.52 -19.43 9.28
N TRP A 108 3.93 -18.81 10.38
CA TRP A 108 3.45 -19.10 11.73
C TRP A 108 2.59 -17.99 12.32
N GLY A 109 2.65 -16.77 11.79
CA GLY A 109 2.01 -15.59 12.35
C GLY A 109 2.94 -14.78 13.26
N VAL A 110 2.45 -13.64 13.70
CA VAL A 110 3.21 -12.67 14.49
C VAL A 110 3.29 -13.15 15.95
N PRO A 111 4.50 -13.34 16.52
CA PRO A 111 4.66 -13.77 17.91
C PRO A 111 4.50 -12.63 18.90
N ASP A 112 4.29 -12.95 20.18
CA ASP A 112 4.23 -11.90 21.22
C ASP A 112 5.63 -11.53 21.69
N HIS A 113 6.50 -12.52 21.93
CA HIS A 113 7.87 -12.30 22.39
C HIS A 113 8.93 -12.97 21.50
N ILE A 114 10.06 -12.29 21.31
CA ILE A 114 11.25 -12.83 20.63
C ILE A 114 12.48 -12.71 21.53
N ARG A 115 13.18 -13.83 21.76
CA ARG A 115 14.42 -13.93 22.57
C ARG A 115 15.62 -14.24 21.71
N MET A 116 16.70 -13.46 21.84
CA MET A 116 17.95 -13.62 21.07
C MET A 116 19.18 -13.10 21.85
N ASP A 117 20.39 -13.57 21.48
CA ASP A 117 21.64 -13.19 22.17
C ASP A 117 22.17 -11.80 21.82
N HIS A 118 22.90 -11.21 22.78
CA HIS A 118 23.52 -9.88 22.73
C HIS A 118 24.68 -9.76 21.71
N GLY A 119 25.25 -10.89 21.24
CA GLY A 119 26.49 -10.93 20.45
C GLY A 119 26.40 -10.42 19.01
N LYS A 120 25.24 -9.93 18.59
CA LYS A 120 25.03 -9.32 17.28
C LYS A 120 24.30 -8.00 17.51
N GLU A 121 25.02 -6.87 17.51
CA GLU A 121 24.50 -5.49 17.55
C GLU A 121 23.64 -5.12 16.32
N TYR A 122 22.73 -5.99 15.93
CA TYR A 122 22.27 -6.11 14.55
C TYR A 122 20.76 -6.14 14.41
N LEU A 123 20.05 -5.81 15.48
CA LEU A 123 18.75 -5.20 15.34
C LEU A 123 18.97 -3.71 15.11
N ILE A 124 19.18 -3.33 13.85
CA ILE A 124 19.09 -1.91 13.43
C ILE A 124 17.84 -1.34 14.09
N ARG A 125 17.88 -0.10 14.61
CA ARG A 125 16.70 0.60 15.19
C ARG A 125 15.41 0.38 14.37
N ARG A 126 15.55 0.24 13.05
CA ARG A 126 14.49 -0.13 12.10
C ARG A 126 13.78 -1.43 12.42
N VAL A 127 14.50 -2.52 12.72
CA VAL A 127 13.92 -3.84 13.00
C VAL A 127 13.26 -3.86 14.37
N GLN A 128 13.89 -3.26 15.39
CA GLN A 128 13.25 -3.13 16.72
C GLN A 128 11.97 -2.31 16.62
N ARG A 129 12.00 -1.17 15.91
CA ARG A 129 10.83 -0.34 15.69
C ARG A 129 9.75 -1.07 14.89
N PHE A 130 10.13 -1.87 13.90
CA PHE A 130 9.20 -2.67 13.13
C PHE A 130 8.51 -3.74 13.98
N LEU A 131 9.28 -4.52 14.74
CA LEU A 131 8.74 -5.52 15.66
C LEU A 131 7.85 -4.87 16.73
N ALA A 132 8.26 -3.72 17.29
CA ALA A 132 7.44 -2.96 18.21
C ALA A 132 6.12 -2.47 17.58
N ASN A 133 6.14 -2.01 16.32
CA ASN A 133 4.93 -1.61 15.60
C ASN A 133 3.97 -2.79 15.37
N LEU A 134 4.50 -4.01 15.22
CA LEU A 134 3.70 -5.24 15.16
C LEU A 134 3.22 -5.71 16.55
N GLY A 135 3.55 -4.98 17.62
CA GLY A 135 3.27 -5.39 18.99
C GLY A 135 4.02 -6.67 19.36
N VAL A 136 5.24 -6.83 18.84
CA VAL A 136 6.18 -7.89 19.21
C VAL A 136 7.15 -7.31 20.21
N GLU A 137 7.13 -7.84 21.42
CA GLU A 137 8.11 -7.51 22.44
C GLU A 137 9.38 -8.32 22.17
N THR A 138 10.41 -7.65 21.66
CA THR A 138 11.76 -8.20 21.81
C THR A 138 12.10 -8.05 23.29
N GLU A 139 11.85 -9.10 24.07
CA GLU A 139 12.19 -9.11 25.49
C GLU A 139 13.68 -8.75 25.58
N ASP A 140 13.96 -7.55 26.12
CA ASP A 140 15.27 -7.11 26.53
C ASP A 140 15.66 -7.85 27.83
N LEU A 141 15.41 -9.17 27.87
CA LEU A 141 16.15 -10.09 28.71
C LEU A 141 17.55 -10.08 28.12
N ARG A 142 18.31 -9.06 28.53
CA ARG A 142 19.74 -8.86 28.29
C ARG A 142 20.41 -10.19 28.58
N CYS A 143 20.52 -11.03 27.55
CA CYS A 143 21.06 -12.35 27.74
C CYS A 143 22.53 -12.15 28.01
N LEU A 144 22.93 -12.33 29.26
CA LEU A 144 24.28 -12.02 29.68
C LEU A 144 25.19 -12.99 28.90
N PRO A 145 26.26 -12.51 28.26
CA PRO A 145 27.20 -13.42 27.59
C PRO A 145 27.61 -14.54 28.54
N GLY A 146 27.46 -15.80 28.11
CA GLY A 146 27.78 -16.97 28.92
C GLY A 146 26.63 -17.52 29.79
N HIS A 147 25.38 -17.15 29.53
CA HIS A 147 24.20 -17.65 30.25
C HIS A 147 23.23 -18.47 29.37
N PRO A 148 23.64 -19.68 28.93
CA PRO A 148 22.83 -20.56 28.09
C PRO A 148 21.43 -20.87 28.64
N GLU A 149 21.26 -20.84 29.96
CA GLU A 149 19.98 -21.08 30.65
C GLU A 149 18.85 -20.11 30.27
N GLN A 150 19.17 -19.00 29.60
CA GLN A 150 18.20 -17.99 29.18
C GLN A 150 17.46 -18.35 27.88
N LYS A 151 18.04 -19.24 27.05
CA LYS A 151 17.43 -19.77 25.81
C LYS A 151 17.56 -21.30 25.73
N PRO A 152 17.04 -22.04 26.73
CA PRO A 152 17.34 -23.46 26.89
C PRO A 152 16.71 -24.35 25.79
N PHE A 153 15.68 -23.88 25.09
CA PHE A 153 14.99 -24.68 24.09
C PHE A 153 15.72 -24.65 22.76
N VAL A 154 16.12 -23.46 22.29
CA VAL A 154 16.93 -23.35 21.06
C VAL A 154 18.32 -23.94 21.26
N GLU A 155 18.94 -23.83 22.45
CA GLU A 155 20.24 -24.45 22.71
C GLU A 155 20.14 -25.99 22.71
N ARG A 156 19.12 -26.54 23.39
CA ARG A 156 18.86 -27.99 23.37
C ARG A 156 18.58 -28.48 21.95
N PHE A 157 17.81 -27.71 21.19
CA PHE A 157 17.54 -27.98 19.78
C PHE A 157 18.85 -28.01 18.99
N ASN A 158 19.68 -26.95 19.06
CA ASN A 158 20.93 -26.83 18.31
C ASN A 158 21.88 -28.00 18.59
N ARG A 159 22.02 -28.39 19.86
CA ARG A 159 22.81 -29.56 20.26
C ARG A 159 22.26 -30.85 19.65
N THR A 160 20.94 -31.05 19.68
CA THR A 160 20.30 -32.24 19.10
C THR A 160 20.48 -32.28 17.60
N PHE A 161 20.20 -31.17 16.92
CA PHE A 161 20.33 -31.03 15.48
C PHE A 161 21.76 -31.34 15.01
N GLN A 162 22.78 -30.75 15.64
CA GLN A 162 24.18 -30.94 15.26
C GLN A 162 24.68 -32.37 15.50
N HIS A 163 24.40 -32.97 16.65
CA HIS A 163 25.00 -34.25 17.02
C HIS A 163 24.19 -35.47 16.60
N ARG A 164 22.87 -35.35 16.41
CA ARG A 164 22.00 -36.48 16.05
C ARG A 164 21.65 -36.50 14.57
N ASP A 165 21.31 -35.34 14.01
CA ASP A 165 20.66 -35.28 12.70
C ASP A 165 21.59 -34.83 11.60
N LEU A 166 22.40 -33.79 11.85
CA LEU A 166 23.36 -33.27 10.89
C LEU A 166 24.44 -34.31 10.51
N VAL A 167 24.83 -35.18 11.44
CA VAL A 167 25.79 -36.28 11.22
C VAL A 167 25.31 -37.25 10.12
N LYS A 168 24.00 -37.34 9.89
CA LYS A 168 23.41 -38.19 8.84
C LYS A 168 23.56 -37.58 7.44
N ASN A 169 23.88 -36.28 7.36
CA ASN A 169 24.06 -35.61 6.08
C ASN A 169 25.37 -36.09 5.41
N PRO A 170 25.35 -36.52 4.13
CA PRO A 170 26.55 -36.97 3.42
C PRO A 170 27.70 -35.94 3.37
N PHE A 171 27.38 -34.65 3.43
CA PHE A 171 28.34 -33.54 3.40
C PHE A 171 28.91 -33.16 4.79
N PHE A 172 28.56 -33.91 5.84
CA PHE A 172 29.08 -33.71 7.20
C PHE A 172 30.58 -33.99 7.26
N VAL A 173 31.33 -33.02 7.80
CA VAL A 173 32.80 -33.07 7.84
C VAL A 173 33.38 -33.55 9.17
N GLY A 174 32.59 -33.64 10.24
CA GLY A 174 33.08 -34.03 11.57
C GLY A 174 33.27 -32.85 12.52
N HIS A 175 32.95 -33.07 13.80
CA HIS A 175 32.97 -32.03 14.84
C HIS A 175 34.38 -31.61 15.24
N ASN A 176 35.35 -32.52 15.14
CA ASN A 176 36.75 -32.28 15.49
C ASN A 176 37.73 -32.82 14.44
N VAL A 177 39.03 -32.57 14.64
CA VAL A 177 40.09 -32.99 13.69
C VAL A 177 40.20 -34.51 13.56
N SER A 178 39.98 -35.26 14.65
CA SER A 178 40.01 -36.72 14.65
C SER A 178 38.81 -37.32 13.90
N ASP A 179 37.61 -36.76 14.09
CA ASP A 179 36.40 -37.13 13.34
C ASP A 179 36.62 -36.90 11.84
N ARG A 180 37.18 -35.74 11.47
CA ARG A 180 37.53 -35.39 10.07
C ARG A 180 38.50 -36.40 9.47
N GLN A 181 39.55 -36.77 10.20
CA GLN A 181 40.53 -37.75 9.74
C GLN A 181 39.90 -39.13 9.54
N THR A 182 39.02 -39.55 10.47
CA THR A 182 38.30 -40.82 10.41
C THR A 182 37.31 -40.86 9.24
N LEU A 183 36.59 -39.77 9.00
CA LEU A 183 35.66 -39.65 7.87
C LEU A 183 36.39 -39.63 6.52
N ARG A 184 37.58 -39.03 6.45
CA ARG A 184 38.44 -39.01 5.26
C ARG A 184 39.08 -40.36 4.96
N SER A 185 39.38 -41.17 5.98
CA SER A 185 39.99 -42.50 5.81
C SER A 185 38.97 -43.62 5.58
N SER A 186 37.66 -43.33 5.69
CA SER A 186 36.59 -44.30 5.45
C SER A 186 36.52 -44.72 3.98
N LYS A 187 36.65 -46.04 3.72
CA LYS A 187 36.59 -46.65 2.38
C LYS A 187 35.28 -46.37 1.63
N ASN A 188 34.22 -45.97 2.33
CA ASN A 188 32.89 -45.74 1.77
C ASN A 188 32.64 -44.29 1.32
N ARG A 189 33.62 -43.38 1.44
CA ARG A 189 33.52 -42.04 0.87
C ARG A 189 34.61 -41.87 -0.19
N PRO A 190 34.28 -41.55 -1.46
CA PRO A 190 35.30 -41.22 -2.44
C PRO A 190 36.12 -40.04 -1.92
N ALA A 191 37.42 -39.99 -2.23
CA ALA A 191 38.38 -38.94 -1.85
C ALA A 191 38.10 -37.57 -2.51
N ILE A 192 36.84 -37.26 -2.76
CA ILE A 192 36.34 -36.01 -3.32
C ILE A 192 35.91 -35.15 -2.12
N GLU A 193 36.35 -33.90 -2.07
CA GLU A 193 35.78 -32.93 -1.12
C GLU A 193 34.31 -32.70 -1.47
N LEU A 194 33.43 -33.45 -0.79
CA LEU A 194 31.99 -33.30 -0.92
C LEU A 194 31.60 -31.95 -0.31
N ALA A 195 31.06 -31.07 -1.14
CA ALA A 195 30.48 -29.81 -0.70
C ALA A 195 29.19 -29.55 -1.47
N MET A 196 28.17 -29.12 -0.74
CA MET A 196 26.88 -28.72 -1.29
C MET A 196 26.81 -27.20 -1.48
N SER A 197 25.84 -26.71 -2.26
CA SER A 197 25.51 -25.29 -2.26
C SER A 197 24.72 -24.91 -1.01
N ILE A 198 24.67 -23.62 -0.66
CA ILE A 198 23.80 -23.13 0.42
C ILE A 198 22.34 -23.43 0.15
N ASP A 199 21.90 -23.34 -1.11
CA ASP A 199 20.51 -23.59 -1.49
C ASP A 199 20.13 -25.05 -1.36
N GLU A 200 21.04 -25.96 -1.74
CA GLU A 200 20.87 -27.40 -1.50
C GLU A 200 20.78 -27.69 0.01
N PHE A 201 21.60 -27.02 0.82
CA PHE A 201 21.62 -27.25 2.26
C PHE A 201 20.38 -26.67 2.94
N GLN A 202 19.92 -25.51 2.48
CA GLN A 202 18.64 -24.95 2.90
C GLN A 202 17.50 -25.91 2.59
N ARG A 203 17.43 -26.44 1.37
CA ARG A 203 16.38 -27.38 0.97
C ARG A 203 16.39 -28.64 1.83
N TRP A 204 17.58 -29.14 2.17
CA TRP A 204 17.72 -30.24 3.11
C TRP A 204 17.18 -29.87 4.50
N CYS A 205 17.50 -28.68 5.01
CA CYS A 205 16.99 -28.21 6.30
C CYS A 205 15.46 -28.03 6.28
N ASP A 206 14.88 -27.53 5.19
CA ASP A 206 13.43 -27.36 5.05
C ASP A 206 12.70 -28.71 5.11
N LEU A 207 13.19 -29.70 4.34
CA LEU A 207 12.65 -31.06 4.37
C LEU A 207 12.83 -31.71 5.74
N TRP A 208 13.98 -31.49 6.38
CA TRP A 208 14.23 -31.96 7.73
C TRP A 208 13.28 -31.36 8.76
N CYS A 209 12.94 -30.07 8.64
CA CYS A 209 11.96 -29.42 9.53
C CYS A 209 10.58 -30.07 9.43
N ILE A 210 10.14 -30.44 8.22
CA ILE A 210 8.87 -31.15 8.00
C ILE A 210 8.86 -32.50 8.69
N GLU A 211 9.97 -33.24 8.62
CA GLU A 211 10.11 -34.53 9.32
C GLU A 211 10.14 -34.32 10.84
N TYR A 212 10.90 -33.33 11.30
CA TYR A 212 11.03 -32.97 12.72
C TYR A 212 9.69 -32.61 13.35
N GLU A 213 8.83 -31.86 12.65
CA GLU A 213 7.50 -31.46 13.12
C GLU A 213 6.60 -32.67 13.47
N GLN A 214 6.88 -33.85 12.92
CA GLN A 214 6.11 -35.09 13.15
C GLN A 214 6.72 -36.00 14.22
N ARG A 215 7.93 -35.70 14.70
CA ARG A 215 8.61 -36.55 15.68
C ARG A 215 8.00 -36.34 17.07
N PRO A 216 7.78 -37.39 17.88
CA PRO A 216 7.44 -37.26 19.30
C PRO A 216 8.52 -36.54 20.12
N HIS A 217 8.14 -35.60 20.98
CA HIS A 217 9.05 -34.89 21.89
C HIS A 217 8.70 -35.10 23.37
N GLY A 218 9.74 -35.33 24.16
CA GLY A 218 9.59 -35.50 25.60
C GLY A 218 9.01 -36.86 25.98
N ARG A 219 8.46 -36.94 27.19
CA ARG A 219 7.81 -38.12 27.77
C ARG A 219 6.78 -37.64 28.78
N ALA A 220 5.86 -38.49 29.23
CA ALA A 220 4.83 -38.12 30.21
C ALA A 220 5.38 -37.23 31.35
N GLY A 221 4.77 -36.06 31.55
CA GLY A 221 5.17 -35.06 32.54
C GLY A 221 6.42 -34.21 32.20
N ILE A 222 7.03 -34.37 31.03
CA ILE A 222 8.23 -33.62 30.60
C ILE A 222 8.13 -33.23 29.12
N GLY A 223 8.32 -31.95 28.81
CA GLY A 223 8.40 -31.46 27.44
C GLY A 223 7.02 -31.41 26.78
N LEU A 224 6.85 -32.05 25.62
CA LEU A 224 5.55 -32.18 24.94
C LEU A 224 4.83 -33.49 25.28
N GLU A 225 5.26 -34.20 26.33
CA GLU A 225 4.61 -35.41 26.82
C GLU A 225 4.51 -36.55 25.80
N GLY A 226 5.41 -36.59 24.83
CA GLY A 226 5.42 -37.57 23.74
C GLY A 226 4.64 -37.14 22.51
N LYS A 227 4.03 -35.95 22.51
CA LYS A 227 3.40 -35.37 21.32
C LYS A 227 4.45 -34.76 20.39
N SER A 228 4.11 -34.69 19.11
CA SER A 228 4.87 -34.00 18.08
C SER A 228 4.51 -32.51 18.01
N PRO A 229 5.42 -31.64 17.51
CA PRO A 229 5.12 -30.23 17.30
C PRO A 229 3.87 -29.97 16.46
N LEU A 230 3.63 -30.83 15.46
CA LEU A 230 2.46 -30.77 14.60
C LEU A 230 1.18 -31.07 15.38
N GLU A 231 1.16 -32.13 16.20
CA GLU A 231 0.02 -32.46 17.06
C GLU A 231 -0.29 -31.34 18.05
N VAL A 232 0.73 -30.79 18.73
CA VAL A 232 0.53 -29.67 19.67
C VAL A 232 0.01 -28.41 18.97
N SER A 233 0.47 -28.16 17.74
CA SER A 233 -0.05 -27.04 16.93
C SER A 233 -1.51 -27.26 16.54
N ALA A 234 -1.88 -28.47 16.15
CA ALA A 234 -3.26 -28.84 15.78
C ALA A 234 -4.20 -28.74 16.99
N GLU A 235 -3.80 -29.30 18.14
CA GLU A 235 -4.57 -29.24 19.38
C GLU A 235 -4.81 -27.79 19.84
N ALA A 236 -3.81 -26.91 19.69
CA ALA A 236 -3.99 -25.51 20.04
C ALA A 236 -5.05 -24.83 19.15
N ILE A 237 -5.05 -25.11 17.85
CA ILE A 237 -6.06 -24.61 16.91
C ILE A 237 -7.46 -25.14 17.29
N GLU A 238 -7.57 -26.42 17.65
CA GLU A 238 -8.82 -27.01 18.15
C GLU A 238 -9.29 -26.34 19.46
N GLN A 239 -8.35 -25.91 20.31
CA GLN A 239 -8.60 -25.14 21.52
C GLN A 239 -8.85 -23.64 21.26
N VAL A 240 -9.27 -23.29 20.04
CA VAL A 240 -9.67 -21.92 19.63
C VAL A 240 -8.51 -20.93 19.64
N TRP A 241 -7.25 -21.40 19.58
CA TRP A 241 -6.13 -20.51 19.31
C TRP A 241 -6.18 -20.02 17.86
N THR A 242 -6.05 -18.71 17.66
CA THR A 242 -6.02 -18.09 16.34
C THR A 242 -4.68 -17.45 16.05
N GLN A 243 -4.13 -17.73 14.87
CA GLN A 243 -2.89 -17.11 14.41
C GLN A 243 -3.07 -15.60 14.19
N ARG A 244 -2.22 -14.78 14.84
CA ARG A 244 -2.11 -13.34 14.54
C ARG A 244 -1.46 -13.15 13.17
N THR A 245 -2.21 -12.66 12.19
CA THR A 245 -1.73 -12.41 10.83
C THR A 245 -1.45 -10.93 10.59
N ILE A 246 -0.50 -10.64 9.70
CA ILE A 246 -0.28 -9.29 9.20
C ILE A 246 -1.33 -8.95 8.14
N GLN A 247 -1.88 -7.73 8.18
CA GLN A 247 -2.89 -7.26 7.22
C GLN A 247 -2.28 -6.94 5.86
N ASN A 248 -1.13 -6.25 5.83
CA ASN A 248 -0.40 -5.96 4.61
C ASN A 248 0.95 -6.67 4.59
N PRO A 249 1.16 -7.69 3.73
CA PRO A 249 2.43 -8.40 3.62
C PRO A 249 3.64 -7.48 3.35
N ARG A 250 3.42 -6.29 2.77
CA ARG A 250 4.47 -5.28 2.53
C ARG A 250 5.08 -4.72 3.82
N GLU A 251 4.42 -4.86 4.96
CA GLU A 251 5.00 -4.53 6.26
C GLU A 251 6.29 -5.34 6.50
N LEU A 252 6.36 -6.58 6.03
CA LEU A 252 7.56 -7.40 6.14
C LEU A 252 8.74 -6.91 5.29
N ASP A 253 8.52 -5.94 4.39
CA ASP A 253 9.61 -5.35 3.62
C ASP A 253 10.64 -4.65 4.53
N PHE A 254 10.25 -4.26 5.76
CA PHE A 254 11.17 -3.76 6.79
C PHE A 254 12.24 -4.79 7.21
N LEU A 255 11.94 -6.08 7.07
CA LEU A 255 12.82 -7.20 7.40
C LEU A 255 13.65 -7.69 6.21
N MET A 256 13.43 -7.16 5.00
CA MET A 256 14.23 -7.49 3.83
C MET A 256 15.61 -6.80 3.84
N MET A 257 16.54 -7.36 3.07
CA MET A 257 17.88 -6.82 2.90
C MET A 257 17.87 -5.52 2.10
N ALA A 258 18.68 -4.56 2.54
CA ALA A 258 18.95 -3.37 1.75
C ALA A 258 19.84 -3.74 0.55
N ALA A 259 19.63 -3.08 -0.60
CA ALA A 259 20.47 -3.29 -1.76
C ALA A 259 21.98 -3.06 -1.43
N PRO A 260 22.91 -3.95 -1.83
CA PRO A 260 24.28 -3.95 -1.32
C PRO A 260 25.07 -2.66 -1.64
N GLY A 261 25.62 -1.98 -0.65
CA GLY A 261 26.35 -0.71 -0.86
C GLY A 261 25.45 0.51 -1.10
N LYS A 262 26.02 1.72 -0.98
CA LYS A 262 25.28 3.01 -1.01
C LYS A 262 24.08 3.06 -0.06
N SER A 263 24.16 2.38 1.08
CA SER A 263 23.10 2.33 2.10
C SER A 263 21.72 1.93 1.55
N GLY A 264 21.66 1.02 0.58
CA GLY A 264 20.40 0.57 -0.05
C GLY A 264 19.84 1.50 -1.13
N MET A 265 20.38 2.70 -1.31
CA MET A 265 19.91 3.64 -2.33
C MET A 265 20.46 3.31 -3.72
N ARG A 266 19.61 3.48 -4.73
CA ARG A 266 19.91 3.24 -6.14
C ARG A 266 19.33 4.31 -7.04
N LYS A 267 20.13 4.74 -8.00
CA LYS A 267 19.67 5.67 -9.04
C LYS A 267 18.94 4.88 -10.12
N VAL A 268 17.72 5.30 -10.47
CA VAL A 268 16.95 4.70 -11.55
C VAL A 268 17.55 5.16 -12.88
N GLY A 269 18.00 4.20 -13.69
CA GLY A 269 18.54 4.44 -15.02
C GLY A 269 17.46 4.35 -16.10
N ARG A 270 17.83 4.69 -17.35
CA ARG A 270 16.92 4.58 -18.51
C ARG A 270 16.57 3.14 -18.87
N GLN A 271 17.44 2.20 -18.56
CA GLN A 271 17.27 0.77 -18.87
C GLN A 271 16.69 -0.04 -17.70
N GLY A 272 16.48 0.60 -16.54
CA GLY A 272 16.08 -0.04 -15.29
C GLY A 272 16.96 0.38 -14.11
N ILE A 273 16.93 -0.41 -13.05
CA ILE A 273 17.67 -0.20 -11.81
C ILE A 273 18.63 -1.37 -11.55
N SER A 274 19.89 -1.08 -11.21
CA SER A 274 20.90 -2.12 -10.99
C SER A 274 21.06 -2.43 -9.49
N VAL A 275 20.94 -3.70 -9.12
CA VAL A 275 21.13 -4.21 -7.76
C VAL A 275 21.93 -5.51 -7.82
N GLY A 276 23.07 -5.56 -7.11
CA GLY A 276 23.87 -6.78 -6.99
C GLY A 276 24.35 -7.35 -8.34
N GLY A 277 24.70 -6.49 -9.30
CA GLY A 277 25.12 -6.89 -10.65
C GLY A 277 23.97 -7.27 -11.60
N ARG A 278 22.73 -7.36 -11.12
CA ARG A 278 21.53 -7.61 -11.93
C ARG A 278 20.81 -6.31 -12.29
N LEU A 279 20.15 -6.31 -13.44
CA LEU A 279 19.31 -5.20 -13.91
C LEU A 279 17.83 -5.56 -13.74
N TYR A 280 17.08 -4.71 -13.06
CA TYR A 280 15.65 -4.90 -12.79
C TYR A 280 14.82 -3.84 -13.52
N VAL A 281 13.62 -4.23 -13.95
CA VAL A 281 12.72 -3.41 -14.75
C VAL A 281 11.31 -3.40 -14.16
N ALA A 282 10.64 -2.25 -14.30
CA ALA A 282 9.25 -2.03 -13.93
C ALA A 282 8.71 -0.84 -14.74
N ALA A 283 7.43 -0.85 -15.07
CA ALA A 283 6.83 0.25 -15.82
C ALA A 283 6.77 1.54 -15.00
N GLU A 284 6.50 1.38 -13.71
CA GLU A 284 6.38 2.42 -12.69
C GLU A 284 7.66 3.25 -12.58
N LEU A 285 8.83 2.67 -12.90
CA LEU A 285 10.11 3.37 -12.89
C LEU A 285 10.24 4.46 -13.96
N ALA A 286 9.36 4.51 -14.96
CA ALA A 286 9.42 5.49 -16.06
C ALA A 286 9.38 6.94 -15.56
N THR A 287 8.62 7.22 -14.49
CA THR A 287 8.51 8.56 -13.87
C THR A 287 9.59 8.83 -12.81
N TRP A 288 10.48 7.86 -12.59
CA TRP A 288 11.56 7.91 -11.60
C TRP A 288 12.95 7.94 -12.22
N ILE A 289 13.07 7.87 -13.56
CA ILE A 289 14.36 7.94 -14.25
C ILE A 289 15.17 9.16 -13.77
N GLY A 290 16.40 8.90 -13.33
CA GLY A 290 17.32 9.91 -12.79
C GLY A 290 17.19 10.17 -11.29
N LYS A 291 16.11 9.74 -10.64
CA LYS A 291 15.91 9.84 -9.18
C LYS A 291 16.59 8.70 -8.44
N SER A 292 16.86 8.91 -7.16
CA SER A 292 17.34 7.88 -6.24
C SER A 292 16.15 7.26 -5.50
N VAL A 293 16.12 5.94 -5.42
CA VAL A 293 15.11 5.14 -4.71
C VAL A 293 15.80 4.16 -3.77
N TYR A 294 15.13 3.79 -2.69
CA TYR A 294 15.59 2.75 -1.78
C TYR A 294 15.13 1.39 -2.28
N ALA A 295 16.04 0.42 -2.36
CA ALA A 295 15.73 -0.93 -2.85
C ALA A 295 15.93 -1.97 -1.75
N CYS A 296 14.88 -2.75 -1.50
CA CYS A 296 14.91 -3.93 -0.63
C CYS A 296 14.74 -5.19 -1.46
N PHE A 297 15.34 -6.30 -1.02
CA PHE A 297 15.17 -7.58 -1.70
C PHE A 297 15.42 -8.75 -0.74
N ASN A 298 14.91 -9.92 -1.13
CA ASN A 298 15.26 -11.19 -0.51
C ASN A 298 16.34 -11.85 -1.39
N PRO A 299 17.55 -12.14 -0.88
CA PRO A 299 18.63 -12.75 -1.68
C PRO A 299 18.27 -14.13 -2.22
N ARG A 300 17.32 -14.85 -1.58
CA ARG A 300 16.82 -16.15 -2.05
C ARG A 300 15.74 -16.05 -3.10
N GLU A 301 15.13 -14.89 -3.25
CA GLU A 301 14.18 -14.57 -4.31
C GLU A 301 14.75 -13.43 -5.16
N PRO A 302 15.90 -13.64 -5.81
CA PRO A 302 16.58 -12.58 -6.56
C PRO A 302 15.79 -12.11 -7.79
N ARG A 303 14.66 -12.74 -8.09
CA ARG A 303 13.78 -12.35 -9.20
C ARG A 303 13.16 -10.99 -8.97
N THR A 304 12.88 -10.59 -7.73
CA THR A 304 12.11 -9.39 -7.46
C THR A 304 12.78 -8.52 -6.40
N ILE A 305 12.77 -7.20 -6.66
CA ILE A 305 13.13 -6.18 -5.69
C ILE A 305 11.95 -5.25 -5.44
N TYR A 306 11.96 -4.61 -4.28
CA TYR A 306 10.91 -3.73 -3.81
C TYR A 306 11.47 -2.33 -3.63
N LEU A 307 10.78 -1.35 -4.21
CA LEU A 307 11.28 0.01 -4.34
C LEU A 307 10.47 0.99 -3.49
N TYR A 308 11.18 1.84 -2.79
CA TYR A 308 10.64 2.84 -1.87
C TYR A 308 11.31 4.19 -2.08
N THR A 309 10.68 5.26 -1.62
CA THR A 309 11.25 6.61 -1.68
C THR A 309 12.42 6.81 -0.72
N SER A 310 12.42 6.12 0.42
CA SER A 310 13.41 6.27 1.49
C SER A 310 13.65 4.99 2.28
N ALA A 311 14.69 4.99 3.12
CA ALA A 311 15.06 3.84 3.96
C ALA A 311 14.06 3.55 5.10
N GLU A 312 13.21 4.52 5.44
CA GLU A 312 12.07 4.35 6.36
C GLU A 312 10.87 3.64 5.71
N LEU A 313 10.97 3.27 4.42
CA LEU A 313 9.89 2.64 3.65
C LEU A 313 8.60 3.47 3.63
N SER A 314 8.73 4.80 3.68
CA SER A 314 7.62 5.75 3.85
C SER A 314 6.60 5.73 2.71
N GLN A 315 7.06 5.56 1.46
CA GLN A 315 6.20 5.46 0.30
C GLN A 315 6.70 4.37 -0.64
N PHE A 316 5.83 3.40 -0.90
CA PHE A 316 6.06 2.33 -1.87
C PHE A 316 5.95 2.86 -3.30
N ILE A 317 6.93 2.52 -4.13
CA ILE A 317 6.98 2.91 -5.54
C ILE A 317 6.47 1.77 -6.43
N GLY A 318 6.90 0.54 -6.16
CA GLY A 318 6.56 -0.63 -6.95
C GLY A 318 7.57 -1.76 -6.82
N CYS A 319 7.25 -2.90 -7.43
CA CYS A 319 8.15 -4.04 -7.56
C CYS A 319 8.89 -3.95 -8.90
N ALA A 320 10.19 -4.26 -8.92
CA ALA A 320 10.93 -4.44 -10.15
C ALA A 320 11.42 -5.87 -10.28
N VAL A 321 11.28 -6.44 -11.47
CA VAL A 321 11.62 -7.82 -11.77
C VAL A 321 12.95 -7.90 -12.51
N TRP A 322 13.70 -8.96 -12.27
CA TRP A 322 14.98 -9.19 -12.95
C TRP A 322 14.71 -9.30 -14.46
N ARG A 323 15.39 -8.44 -15.22
CA ARG A 323 15.16 -8.26 -16.65
C ARG A 323 15.32 -9.54 -17.47
N GLU A 324 16.19 -10.45 -17.02
CA GLU A 324 16.55 -11.68 -17.72
C GLU A 324 15.79 -12.91 -17.19
N ALA A 325 14.77 -12.72 -16.35
CA ALA A 325 13.91 -13.82 -15.91
C ALA A 325 13.04 -14.33 -17.08
N ASP A 326 12.92 -15.66 -17.19
CA ASP A 326 12.33 -16.36 -18.34
C ASP A 326 10.88 -15.96 -18.67
N ASP A 327 10.14 -15.46 -17.68
CA ASP A 327 8.71 -15.15 -17.76
C ASP A 327 8.40 -13.65 -17.91
N VAL A 328 9.41 -12.80 -18.06
CA VAL A 328 9.23 -11.34 -18.13
C VAL A 328 8.98 -10.88 -19.57
N ASN A 329 7.78 -10.38 -19.84
CA ASN A 329 7.45 -9.74 -21.11
C ASN A 329 7.98 -8.29 -21.16
N LEU A 330 9.22 -8.13 -21.65
CA LEU A 330 9.87 -6.82 -21.77
C LEU A 330 9.12 -5.85 -22.68
N ALA A 331 8.41 -6.34 -23.71
CA ALA A 331 7.64 -5.50 -24.61
C ALA A 331 6.44 -4.88 -23.90
N GLU A 332 5.75 -5.66 -23.06
CA GLU A 332 4.65 -5.15 -22.22
C GLU A 332 5.15 -4.12 -21.21
N VAL A 333 6.25 -4.41 -20.50
CA VAL A 333 6.86 -3.48 -19.55
C VAL A 333 7.23 -2.16 -20.24
N ALA A 334 7.83 -2.22 -21.43
CA ALA A 334 8.20 -1.05 -22.21
C ALA A 334 6.97 -0.26 -22.70
N SER A 335 5.92 -0.94 -23.15
CA SER A 335 4.66 -0.32 -23.57
C SER A 335 4.00 0.45 -22.41
N ARG A 336 3.86 -0.19 -21.25
CA ARG A 336 3.32 0.43 -20.03
C ARG A 336 4.18 1.60 -19.55
N ALA A 337 5.52 1.44 -19.56
CA ALA A 337 6.45 2.51 -19.22
C ALA A 337 6.30 3.73 -20.14
N ARG A 338 6.15 3.50 -21.45
CA ARG A 338 5.94 4.55 -22.45
C ARG A 338 4.64 5.29 -22.22
N HIS A 339 3.56 4.57 -21.95
CA HIS A 339 2.26 5.17 -21.62
C HIS A 339 2.35 6.09 -20.39
N LEU A 340 2.96 5.60 -19.30
CA LEU A 340 3.18 6.41 -18.08
C LEU A 340 4.03 7.66 -18.35
N TYR A 341 5.07 7.52 -19.18
CA TYR A 341 5.90 8.64 -19.60
C TYR A 341 5.12 9.67 -20.44
N GLU A 342 4.26 9.23 -21.36
CA GLU A 342 3.41 10.11 -22.16
C GLU A 342 2.39 10.87 -21.31
N VAL A 343 1.80 10.23 -20.31
CA VAL A 343 0.93 10.88 -19.32
C VAL A 343 1.70 11.97 -18.55
N LEU A 344 2.91 11.67 -18.07
CA LEU A 344 3.79 12.66 -17.43
C LEU A 344 4.15 13.82 -18.39
N LEU A 345 4.43 13.51 -19.65
CA LEU A 345 4.77 14.54 -20.65
C LEU A 345 3.57 15.49 -20.88
N ARG A 346 2.36 14.96 -20.96
CA ARG A 346 1.12 15.75 -21.09
C ARG A 346 0.93 16.68 -19.89
N SER A 347 1.09 16.20 -18.66
CA SER A 347 0.94 17.02 -17.45
C SER A 347 1.99 18.13 -17.38
N ILE A 348 3.26 17.83 -17.69
CA ILE A 348 4.33 18.83 -17.75
C ILE A 348 4.05 19.88 -18.84
N ASN A 349 3.57 19.47 -20.02
CA ASN A 349 3.25 20.40 -21.09
C ASN A 349 2.09 21.34 -20.72
N GLN A 350 1.08 20.85 -20.00
CA GLN A 350 0.02 21.68 -19.44
C GLN A 350 0.56 22.69 -18.41
N ILE A 351 1.42 22.25 -17.48
CA ILE A 351 2.08 23.13 -16.51
C ILE A 351 2.90 24.20 -17.23
N ARG A 352 3.69 23.83 -18.25
CA ARG A 352 4.46 24.79 -19.06
C ARG A 352 3.58 25.78 -19.81
N LYS A 353 2.44 25.33 -20.35
CA LYS A 353 1.47 26.21 -21.03
C LYS A 353 0.86 27.21 -20.04
N ARG A 354 0.45 26.75 -18.86
CA ARG A 354 -0.05 27.60 -17.76
C ARG A 354 1.02 28.58 -17.27
N GLY A 355 2.25 28.11 -17.05
CA GLY A 355 3.38 28.94 -16.64
C GLY A 355 3.74 30.00 -17.68
N LYS A 356 3.77 29.66 -18.97
CA LYS A 356 3.96 30.65 -20.06
C LYS A 356 2.83 31.67 -20.11
N ALA A 357 1.58 31.25 -19.91
CA ALA A 357 0.44 32.16 -19.85
C ALA A 357 0.54 33.10 -18.64
N LEU A 358 0.93 32.59 -17.48
CA LEU A 358 1.17 33.39 -16.28
C LEU A 358 2.31 34.39 -16.50
N LEU A 359 3.45 33.98 -17.06
CA LEU A 359 4.56 34.88 -17.37
C LEU A 359 4.15 35.98 -18.35
N ARG A 360 3.31 35.68 -19.35
CA ARG A 360 2.77 36.72 -20.26
C ARG A 360 1.85 37.69 -19.53
N LYS A 361 0.99 37.19 -18.62
CA LYS A 361 0.14 38.05 -17.79
C LYS A 361 0.97 38.94 -16.86
N LEU A 362 2.03 38.40 -16.24
CA LEU A 362 2.97 39.16 -15.41
C LEU A 362 3.80 40.15 -16.20
N ALA A 363 4.15 39.85 -17.44
CA ALA A 363 4.83 40.81 -18.32
C ALA A 363 3.89 41.96 -18.73
N ALA A 364 2.59 41.68 -18.90
CA ALA A 364 1.57 42.67 -19.23
C ALA A 364 1.11 43.49 -18.01
N ASP A 365 1.11 42.89 -16.82
CA ASP A 365 0.83 43.53 -15.54
C ASP A 365 1.80 43.00 -14.46
N PRO A 366 2.95 43.67 -14.27
CA PRO A 366 3.97 43.27 -13.30
C PRO A 366 3.49 43.25 -11.84
N TYR A 367 2.39 43.95 -11.54
CA TYR A 367 1.84 44.08 -10.19
C TYR A 367 0.77 43.02 -9.88
N LEU A 368 0.42 42.16 -10.84
CA LEU A 368 -0.62 41.13 -10.72
C LEU A 368 -0.37 40.14 -9.55
N LEU A 369 0.90 39.86 -9.21
CA LEU A 369 1.30 39.00 -8.07
C LEU A 369 1.22 39.70 -6.71
N ILE A 370 1.25 41.04 -6.70
CA ILE A 370 1.22 41.88 -5.49
C ILE A 370 -0.24 42.24 -5.13
N GLY A 371 -1.16 42.22 -6.09
CA GLY A 371 -2.60 42.34 -5.82
C GLY A 371 -3.01 43.69 -5.20
N GLN A 372 -3.97 43.65 -4.27
CA GLN A 372 -4.60 44.85 -3.66
C GLN A 372 -3.63 45.73 -2.87
N THR A 373 -2.49 45.21 -2.39
CA THR A 373 -1.53 45.99 -1.60
C THR A 373 -0.82 47.05 -2.45
N ALA A 374 -0.58 46.82 -3.74
CA ALA A 374 -0.01 47.85 -4.63
C ALA A 374 -1.01 48.99 -4.90
N LYS A 375 -2.29 48.66 -5.14
CA LYS A 375 -3.36 49.67 -5.31
C LYS A 375 -3.64 50.45 -4.03
N VAL A 376 -3.61 49.79 -2.88
CA VAL A 376 -3.74 50.43 -1.57
C VAL A 376 -2.51 51.28 -1.27
N LEU A 377 -1.29 50.84 -1.61
CA LEU A 377 -0.07 51.65 -1.48
C LEU A 377 -0.07 52.87 -2.40
N GLU A 378 -0.44 52.74 -3.68
CA GLU A 378 -0.56 53.89 -4.59
C GLU A 378 -1.66 54.85 -4.16
N GLN A 379 -2.81 54.35 -3.68
CA GLN A 379 -3.87 55.20 -3.13
C GLN A 379 -3.43 55.86 -1.82
N THR A 380 -2.68 55.18 -0.95
CA THR A 380 -2.16 55.73 0.32
C THR A 380 -1.05 56.76 0.06
N ILE A 381 -0.15 56.50 -0.89
CA ILE A 381 0.91 57.42 -1.32
C ILE A 381 0.31 58.67 -1.98
N ASN A 382 -0.72 58.53 -2.81
CA ASN A 382 -1.40 59.66 -3.45
C ASN A 382 -2.35 60.43 -2.51
N THR A 383 -2.85 59.82 -1.42
CA THR A 383 -3.72 60.50 -0.43
C THR A 383 -2.95 61.11 0.75
N GLN A 384 -1.73 60.64 1.05
CA GLN A 384 -0.93 61.15 2.18
C GLN A 384 0.17 62.15 1.79
N LEU A 385 0.19 62.65 0.56
CA LEU A 385 1.15 63.67 0.12
C LEU A 385 0.91 65.08 0.68
N HIS A 386 -0.11 65.26 1.53
CA HIS A 386 -0.30 66.52 2.24
C HIS A 386 -0.20 66.36 3.75
N ASN A 387 0.94 66.88 4.23
CA ASN A 387 1.30 67.17 5.61
C ASN A 387 1.46 65.96 6.50
N TYR A 388 2.70 65.65 6.93
CA TYR A 388 2.92 65.44 8.37
C TYR A 388 4.41 65.58 8.77
N PRO A 389 4.71 66.33 9.86
CA PRO A 389 6.06 66.46 10.44
C PRO A 389 6.70 65.15 10.94
N ALA A 390 5.95 64.04 10.94
CA ALA A 390 6.40 62.74 11.43
C ALA A 390 7.48 62.11 10.54
N ILE A 391 7.51 62.39 9.23
CA ILE A 391 8.53 61.84 8.33
C ILE A 391 9.91 62.40 8.68
N GLN A 392 10.03 63.69 9.04
CA GLN A 392 11.30 64.26 9.51
C GLN A 392 11.77 63.66 10.84
N ALA A 393 10.84 63.37 11.76
CA ALA A 393 11.15 62.71 13.03
C ALA A 393 11.61 61.24 12.83
N VAL A 394 11.00 60.53 11.89
CA VAL A 394 11.39 59.15 11.53
C VAL A 394 12.72 59.14 10.79
N THR A 395 13.01 60.12 9.92
CA THR A 395 14.31 60.20 9.24
C THR A 395 15.43 60.50 10.23
N ALA A 396 15.19 61.34 11.24
CA ALA A 396 16.13 61.62 12.33
C ALA A 396 16.33 60.41 13.27
N ALA A 397 15.29 59.62 13.53
CA ALA A 397 15.37 58.41 14.32
C ALA A 397 16.12 57.28 13.61
N ILE A 398 15.94 57.13 12.29
CA ILE A 398 16.67 56.15 11.46
C ILE A 398 18.15 56.52 11.35
N ALA A 399 18.48 57.81 11.17
CA ALA A 399 19.87 58.28 11.18
C ALA A 399 20.59 58.07 12.52
N ALA A 400 19.85 57.94 13.64
CA ALA A 400 20.40 57.63 14.95
C ALA A 400 20.53 56.10 15.22
N ALA A 401 19.78 55.27 14.50
CA ALA A 401 19.71 53.82 14.71
C ALA A 401 20.75 53.01 13.91
N ASP A 402 21.45 53.60 12.94
CA ASP A 402 22.51 52.95 12.13
C ASP A 402 23.81 52.64 12.90
N SER A 403 23.77 52.62 14.23
CA SER A 403 24.93 52.30 15.07
C SER A 403 24.64 51.27 16.16
N ASN A 404 23.85 50.22 15.87
CA ASN A 404 23.99 48.87 16.43
C ASN A 404 22.76 47.99 16.14
N SER A 405 22.92 46.89 15.40
CA SER A 405 22.30 45.58 15.73
C SER A 405 22.61 44.51 14.67
N ASN A 406 23.40 43.53 15.08
CA ASN A 406 23.42 42.19 14.48
C ASN A 406 22.18 41.44 15.00
N GLU A 407 21.13 41.30 14.18
CA GLU A 407 20.10 40.29 14.41
C GLU A 407 19.85 39.47 13.14
N LEU A 408 19.96 38.15 13.31
CA LEU A 408 19.71 37.14 12.27
C LEU A 408 18.20 37.09 11.92
N PRO A 409 17.83 36.76 10.67
CA PRO A 409 16.42 36.69 10.27
C PRO A 409 15.65 35.64 11.08
N ALA A 410 14.41 35.98 11.45
CA ALA A 410 13.51 35.10 12.18
C ALA A 410 13.31 33.75 11.45
N MET A 411 13.44 32.67 12.20
CA MET A 411 13.25 31.29 11.75
C MET A 411 11.81 31.09 11.26
N ILE A 412 11.66 30.66 10.01
CA ILE A 412 10.36 30.39 9.39
C ILE A 412 9.67 29.24 10.15
N ASP A 413 8.48 29.52 10.68
CA ASP A 413 7.61 28.50 11.27
C ASP A 413 7.12 27.54 10.17
N LEU A 414 7.76 26.37 10.11
CA LEU A 414 7.46 25.31 9.15
C LEU A 414 6.02 24.79 9.30
N GLU A 415 5.42 24.82 10.49
CA GLU A 415 4.05 24.36 10.70
C GLU A 415 3.02 25.36 10.18
N ALA A 416 3.29 26.66 10.30
CA ALA A 416 2.49 27.69 9.64
C ALA A 416 2.57 27.59 8.11
N TYR A 417 3.76 27.31 7.57
CA TYR A 417 3.97 27.13 6.13
C TYR A 417 3.21 25.92 5.56
N HIS A 418 3.24 24.77 6.24
CA HIS A 418 2.52 23.57 5.78
C HIS A 418 0.99 23.73 5.86
N ARG A 419 0.47 24.50 6.82
CA ARG A 419 -0.97 24.81 6.90
C ARG A 419 -1.41 25.70 5.75
N GLU A 420 -0.60 26.70 5.39
CA GLU A 420 -0.90 27.58 4.26
C GLU A 420 -0.83 26.83 2.92
N LEU A 421 0.13 25.92 2.74
CA LEU A 421 0.19 25.04 1.57
C LEU A 421 -1.07 24.19 1.41
N LYS A 422 -1.55 23.55 2.48
CA LYS A 422 -2.79 22.75 2.44
C LYS A 422 -4.01 23.60 2.09
N ARG A 423 -4.08 24.83 2.60
CA ARG A 423 -5.15 25.77 2.26
C ARG A 423 -5.14 26.13 0.78
N LEU A 424 -3.97 26.48 0.24
CA LEU A 424 -3.80 26.83 -1.17
C LEU A 424 -4.09 25.65 -2.12
N GLU A 425 -3.73 24.43 -1.71
CA GLU A 425 -4.07 23.20 -2.44
C GLU A 425 -5.58 22.96 -2.50
N ALA A 426 -6.30 23.16 -1.38
CA ALA A 426 -7.76 23.04 -1.33
C ALA A 426 -8.47 24.12 -2.17
N GLU A 427 -8.00 25.37 -2.11
CA GLU A 427 -8.54 26.48 -2.92
C GLU A 427 -8.32 26.23 -4.43
N SER A 428 -7.17 25.68 -4.81
CA SER A 428 -6.85 25.29 -6.20
C SER A 428 -7.73 24.15 -6.72
N GLN A 429 -8.02 23.16 -5.88
CA GLN A 429 -8.94 22.06 -6.22
C GLN A 429 -10.37 22.57 -6.43
N GLN A 430 -10.85 23.46 -5.56
CA GLN A 430 -12.17 24.08 -5.70
C GLN A 430 -12.28 24.93 -6.98
N GLN A 431 -11.25 25.72 -7.31
CA GLN A 431 -11.23 26.49 -8.56
C GLN A 431 -11.26 25.59 -9.80
N THR A 432 -10.60 24.42 -9.75
CA THR A 432 -10.60 23.46 -10.86
C THR A 432 -11.98 22.86 -11.07
N ILE A 433 -12.64 22.42 -9.99
CA ILE A 433 -14.02 21.88 -10.04
C ILE A 433 -14.99 22.94 -10.57
N GLN A 434 -14.89 24.19 -10.09
CA GLN A 434 -15.76 25.28 -10.54
C GLN A 434 -15.52 25.65 -12.02
N GLN A 435 -14.28 25.55 -12.49
CA GLN A 435 -13.93 25.79 -13.90
C GLN A 435 -14.43 24.65 -14.81
N GLU A 436 -14.37 23.40 -14.35
CA GLU A 436 -14.91 22.23 -15.06
C GLU A 436 -16.44 22.30 -15.18
N GLN A 437 -17.14 22.64 -14.09
CA GLN A 437 -18.60 22.86 -14.10
C GLN A 437 -19.01 23.97 -15.08
N ARG A 438 -18.28 25.10 -15.06
CA ARG A 438 -18.54 26.22 -15.99
C ARG A 438 -18.30 25.84 -17.45
N SER A 439 -17.30 25.00 -17.72
CA SER A 439 -17.02 24.48 -19.06
C SER A 439 -18.11 23.52 -19.54
N LEU A 440 -18.59 22.63 -18.67
CA LEU A 440 -19.67 21.70 -18.98
C LEU A 440 -20.96 22.47 -19.28
N ARG A 441 -21.32 23.43 -18.43
CA ARG A 441 -22.53 24.25 -18.63
C ARG A 441 -22.51 25.03 -19.95
N TYR A 442 -21.37 25.63 -20.29
CA TYR A 442 -21.21 26.33 -21.57
C TYR A 442 -21.36 25.38 -22.78
N GLN A 443 -20.89 24.14 -22.68
CA GLN A 443 -21.10 23.14 -23.74
C GLN A 443 -22.58 22.76 -23.87
N LEU A 444 -23.28 22.53 -22.76
CA LEU A 444 -24.72 22.22 -22.77
C LEU A 444 -25.56 23.37 -23.34
N GLU A 445 -25.23 24.63 -23.01
CA GLU A 445 -25.87 25.83 -23.55
C GLU A 445 -25.78 25.89 -25.08
N GLN A 446 -24.61 25.61 -25.66
CA GLN A 446 -24.45 25.59 -27.12
C GLN A 446 -25.33 24.56 -27.82
N TRP A 447 -25.53 23.39 -27.22
CA TRP A 447 -26.38 22.33 -27.77
C TRP A 447 -27.85 22.73 -27.76
N VAL A 448 -28.31 23.31 -26.64
CA VAL A 448 -29.69 23.74 -26.51
C VAL A 448 -30.00 24.97 -27.37
N GLU A 449 -29.08 25.93 -27.49
CA GLU A 449 -29.24 27.08 -28.39
C GLU A 449 -29.42 26.66 -29.85
N ARG A 450 -28.64 25.66 -30.31
CA ARG A 450 -28.77 25.12 -31.67
C ARG A 450 -30.13 24.47 -31.91
N TRP A 451 -30.60 23.69 -30.95
CA TRP A 451 -31.93 23.08 -31.00
C TRP A 451 -33.05 24.13 -31.02
N GLN A 452 -32.97 25.14 -30.16
CA GLN A 452 -33.93 26.25 -30.12
C GLN A 452 -33.95 27.09 -31.40
N GLN A 453 -32.79 27.26 -32.04
CA GLN A 453 -32.66 27.91 -33.34
C GLN A 453 -33.11 27.02 -34.52
N GLN A 454 -33.66 25.83 -34.25
CA GLN A 454 -34.13 24.85 -35.24
C GLN A 454 -33.03 24.45 -36.24
N GLN A 455 -31.76 24.49 -35.80
CA GLN A 455 -30.65 24.02 -36.62
C GLN A 455 -30.67 22.48 -36.68
N PRO A 456 -30.28 21.85 -37.79
CA PRO A 456 -30.12 20.40 -37.84
C PRO A 456 -29.05 19.95 -36.84
N CYS A 457 -29.26 18.80 -36.20
CA CYS A 457 -28.22 18.18 -35.38
C CYS A 457 -26.98 17.92 -36.26
N PRO A 458 -25.77 18.32 -35.84
CA PRO A 458 -24.55 18.05 -36.60
C PRO A 458 -24.35 16.54 -36.80
N GLU A 459 -23.75 16.15 -37.93
CA GLU A 459 -23.24 14.79 -38.10
C GLU A 459 -22.06 14.60 -37.14
N LEU A 460 -22.26 13.78 -36.10
CA LEU A 460 -21.27 13.42 -35.10
C LEU A 460 -20.88 11.96 -35.25
N GLU A 461 -19.63 11.64 -34.91
CA GLU A 461 -19.21 10.26 -34.76
C GLU A 461 -19.98 9.58 -33.61
N PRO A 462 -20.27 8.27 -33.67
CA PRO A 462 -21.04 7.58 -32.63
C PRO A 462 -20.46 7.73 -31.21
N SER A 463 -19.14 7.83 -31.10
CA SER A 463 -18.44 8.06 -29.84
C SER A 463 -18.63 9.48 -29.28
N GLU A 464 -18.77 10.48 -30.15
CA GLU A 464 -19.01 11.88 -29.77
C GLU A 464 -20.46 12.11 -29.37
N LEU A 465 -21.39 11.48 -30.09
CA LEU A 465 -22.81 11.48 -29.74
C LEU A 465 -23.04 10.85 -28.35
N GLU A 466 -22.39 9.74 -28.06
CA GLU A 466 -22.48 9.08 -26.75
C GLU A 466 -21.98 9.97 -25.61
N ILE A 467 -20.91 10.75 -25.85
CA ILE A 467 -20.38 11.72 -24.86
C ILE A 467 -21.41 12.82 -24.59
N VAL A 468 -22.03 13.39 -25.62
CA VAL A 468 -23.06 14.43 -25.46
C VAL A 468 -24.27 13.88 -24.71
N LYS A 469 -24.72 12.65 -25.04
CA LYS A 469 -25.81 11.98 -24.32
C LYS A 469 -25.48 11.74 -22.84
N GLN A 470 -24.25 11.33 -22.53
CA GLN A 470 -23.79 11.16 -21.15
C GLN A 470 -23.75 12.48 -20.38
N GLN A 471 -23.35 13.58 -21.03
CA GLN A 471 -23.35 14.92 -20.43
C GLN A 471 -24.77 15.37 -20.04
N PHE A 472 -25.74 15.24 -20.93
CA PHE A 472 -27.15 15.55 -20.64
C PHE A 472 -27.81 14.55 -19.68
N SER A 473 -27.28 13.32 -19.57
CA SER A 473 -27.76 12.32 -18.62
C SER A 473 -27.19 12.48 -17.21
N SER A 474 -26.16 13.31 -17.03
CA SER A 474 -25.59 13.64 -15.72
C SER A 474 -26.58 14.41 -14.84
N THR A 475 -26.39 14.41 -13.52
CA THR A 475 -27.28 15.14 -12.58
C THR A 475 -27.36 16.63 -12.91
N GLU A 476 -26.25 17.23 -13.32
CA GLU A 476 -26.18 18.65 -13.73
C GLU A 476 -26.82 18.87 -15.10
N GLY A 477 -26.59 17.97 -16.07
CA GLY A 477 -27.18 18.03 -17.41
C GLY A 477 -28.70 17.87 -17.41
N LYS A 478 -29.24 16.96 -16.59
CA LYS A 478 -30.69 16.79 -16.40
C LYS A 478 -31.32 18.02 -15.77
N GLY A 479 -30.69 18.57 -14.74
CA GLY A 479 -31.14 19.82 -14.10
C GLY A 479 -31.11 21.01 -15.06
N PHE A 480 -30.10 21.08 -15.93
CA PHE A 480 -30.00 22.11 -16.96
C PHE A 480 -31.09 21.97 -18.04
N LEU A 481 -31.29 20.77 -18.58
CA LEU A 481 -32.30 20.53 -19.62
C LEU A 481 -33.73 20.80 -19.11
N ALA A 482 -34.04 20.37 -17.89
CA ALA A 482 -35.31 20.64 -17.23
C ALA A 482 -35.54 22.13 -16.94
N ALA A 483 -34.46 22.92 -16.77
CA ALA A 483 -34.57 24.36 -16.55
C ALA A 483 -34.82 25.15 -17.85
N VAL A 484 -34.44 24.59 -19.01
CA VAL A 484 -34.53 25.28 -20.31
C VAL A 484 -35.70 24.77 -21.18
N THR A 485 -36.26 23.62 -20.84
CA THR A 485 -37.47 23.07 -21.48
C THR A 485 -38.71 23.34 -20.63
N VAL A 486 -39.82 23.73 -21.25
CA VAL A 486 -41.05 24.16 -20.56
C VAL A 486 -41.92 22.95 -20.18
N SER A 487 -41.66 21.78 -20.77
CA SER A 487 -42.39 20.54 -20.45
C SER A 487 -41.58 19.28 -20.73
N PRO A 488 -41.92 18.13 -20.12
CA PRO A 488 -41.31 16.83 -20.44
C PRO A 488 -41.43 16.43 -21.92
N LEU A 489 -42.43 16.96 -22.63
CA LEU A 489 -42.59 16.75 -24.07
C LEU A 489 -41.51 17.50 -24.88
N GLU A 490 -41.07 18.66 -24.41
CA GLU A 490 -39.97 19.40 -25.02
C GLU A 490 -38.61 18.76 -24.74
N GLU A 491 -38.41 18.17 -23.55
CA GLU A 491 -37.24 17.34 -23.28
C GLU A 491 -37.17 16.17 -24.27
N GLN A 492 -38.29 15.49 -24.50
CA GLN A 492 -38.37 14.37 -25.44
C GLN A 492 -38.06 14.83 -26.88
N ARG A 493 -38.53 16.01 -27.29
CA ARG A 493 -38.20 16.61 -28.60
C ARG A 493 -36.72 16.96 -28.74
N PHE A 494 -36.06 17.38 -27.66
CA PHE A 494 -34.62 17.60 -27.66
C PHE A 494 -33.86 16.26 -27.85
N TRP A 495 -34.29 15.20 -27.17
CA TRP A 495 -33.70 13.86 -27.35
C TRP A 495 -33.95 13.29 -28.74
N ASP A 496 -35.16 13.45 -29.30
CA ASP A 496 -35.48 13.02 -30.66
C ASP A 496 -34.69 13.81 -31.73
N TRP A 497 -34.46 15.11 -31.51
CA TRP A 497 -33.59 15.93 -32.34
C TRP A 497 -32.13 15.47 -32.26
N LEU A 498 -31.64 15.15 -31.05
CA LEU A 498 -30.28 14.64 -30.83
C LEU A 498 -30.07 13.25 -31.45
N ASP A 499 -31.12 12.44 -31.53
CA ASP A 499 -31.15 11.13 -32.20
C ASP A 499 -31.35 11.22 -33.74
N GLY A 500 -31.41 12.43 -34.30
CA GLY A 500 -31.56 12.65 -35.74
C GLY A 500 -32.93 12.23 -36.29
N ARG A 501 -33.95 12.08 -35.44
CA ARG A 501 -35.31 11.74 -35.87
C ARG A 501 -35.98 12.98 -36.43
N THR A 502 -36.50 12.89 -37.66
CA THR A 502 -37.19 13.98 -38.32
C THR A 502 -38.48 14.31 -37.55
N ILE A 503 -38.54 15.50 -36.96
CA ILE A 503 -39.74 16.01 -36.30
C ILE A 503 -40.78 16.26 -37.40
N SER A 504 -41.71 15.32 -37.60
CA SER A 504 -42.95 15.63 -38.31
C SER A 504 -43.67 16.70 -37.50
N THR A 505 -43.89 17.86 -38.12
CA THR A 505 -44.74 18.92 -37.60
C THR A 505 -46.17 18.40 -37.50
N SER A 506 -46.50 17.71 -36.40
CA SER A 506 -47.88 17.53 -36.00
C SER A 506 -48.40 18.92 -35.64
N THR A 507 -49.36 19.38 -36.45
CA THR A 507 -50.16 20.58 -36.26
C THR A 507 -50.41 20.81 -34.78
N ILE A 508 -49.97 21.96 -34.24
CA ILE A 508 -50.38 22.42 -32.92
C ILE A 508 -51.89 22.61 -33.01
N VAL A 509 -52.66 21.61 -32.60
CA VAL A 509 -54.10 21.76 -32.40
C VAL A 509 -54.23 22.60 -31.15
N ASP A 510 -54.63 23.86 -31.32
CA ASP A 510 -54.97 24.73 -30.22
C ASP A 510 -56.15 24.11 -29.45
N ARG A 511 -55.84 23.45 -28.33
CA ARG A 511 -56.79 22.69 -27.52
C ARG A 511 -57.94 23.57 -27.01
N ARG A 512 -57.70 24.87 -26.86
CA ARG A 512 -58.73 25.84 -26.48
C ARG A 512 -59.71 26.09 -27.62
N SER A 513 -59.20 26.36 -28.83
CA SER A 513 -60.03 26.51 -30.03
C SER A 513 -60.83 25.23 -30.35
N LEU A 514 -60.21 24.07 -30.12
CA LEU A 514 -60.87 22.77 -30.25
C LEU A 514 -62.03 22.61 -29.26
N LEU A 515 -61.81 22.98 -27.98
CA LEU A 515 -62.83 22.92 -26.93
C LEU A 515 -64.00 23.88 -27.22
N GLU A 516 -63.72 25.10 -27.69
CA GLU A 516 -64.74 26.08 -28.06
C GLU A 516 -65.58 25.61 -29.26
N THR A 517 -64.96 24.92 -30.22
CA THR A 517 -65.65 24.35 -31.38
C THR A 517 -66.52 23.16 -30.97
N ALA A 518 -66.00 22.27 -30.13
CA ALA A 518 -66.74 21.12 -29.61
C ALA A 518 -67.94 21.55 -28.74
N LEU A 519 -67.80 22.60 -27.92
CA LEU A 519 -68.92 23.15 -27.15
C LEU A 519 -70.04 23.70 -28.04
N LYS A 520 -69.70 24.32 -29.18
CA LYS A 520 -70.70 24.78 -30.17
C LYS A 520 -71.38 23.61 -30.86
N GLN A 521 -70.63 22.57 -31.21
CA GLN A 521 -71.16 21.37 -31.86
C GLN A 521 -72.08 20.59 -30.92
N TRP A 522 -71.69 20.42 -29.65
CA TRP A 522 -72.52 19.81 -28.63
C TRP A 522 -73.85 20.54 -28.42
N ARG A 523 -73.83 21.87 -28.30
CA ARG A 523 -75.05 22.68 -28.14
C ARG A 523 -76.00 22.61 -29.36
N ASN A 524 -75.49 22.18 -30.50
CA ASN A 524 -76.24 22.02 -31.75
C ASN A 524 -76.48 20.54 -32.11
N ASP A 525 -76.27 19.60 -31.19
CA ASP A 525 -76.41 18.14 -31.39
C ASP A 525 -75.62 17.58 -32.59
N GLN A 526 -74.39 18.07 -32.80
CA GLN A 526 -73.48 17.60 -33.86
C GLN A 526 -72.37 16.72 -33.30
N GLU A 527 -72.02 15.64 -34.00
CA GLU A 527 -70.93 14.73 -33.63
C GLU A 527 -69.54 15.34 -33.88
N ILE A 528 -68.58 14.95 -33.04
CA ILE A 528 -67.15 15.27 -33.21
C ILE A 528 -66.34 14.04 -33.64
N PRO A 529 -65.25 14.22 -34.39
CA PRO A 529 -64.36 13.11 -34.73
C PRO A 529 -63.79 12.44 -33.46
N SER A 530 -63.72 11.11 -33.45
CA SER A 530 -63.29 10.33 -32.26
C SER A 530 -61.88 10.68 -31.77
N GLN A 531 -61.00 11.14 -32.66
CA GLN A 531 -59.63 11.55 -32.32
C GLN A 531 -59.59 12.89 -31.56
N ASP A 532 -60.49 13.81 -31.89
CA ASP A 532 -60.63 15.09 -31.19
C ASP A 532 -61.35 14.90 -29.84
N GLN A 533 -62.29 13.96 -29.77
CA GLN A 533 -63.00 13.58 -28.55
C GLN A 533 -62.05 13.08 -27.45
N GLN A 534 -61.15 12.15 -27.78
CA GLN A 534 -60.17 11.64 -26.81
C GLN A 534 -59.21 12.74 -26.34
N THR A 535 -58.76 13.59 -27.27
CA THR A 535 -57.87 14.73 -26.98
C THR A 535 -58.55 15.75 -26.05
N LEU A 536 -59.85 15.99 -26.23
CA LEU A 536 -60.63 16.89 -25.38
C LEU A 536 -60.93 16.29 -24.00
N LEU A 537 -61.18 14.98 -23.93
CA LEU A 537 -61.38 14.28 -22.66
C LEU A 537 -60.15 14.43 -21.76
N ASP A 538 -58.96 14.16 -22.31
CA ASP A 538 -57.70 14.30 -21.59
C ASP A 538 -57.43 15.77 -21.18
N TYR A 539 -57.82 16.73 -22.02
CA TYR A 539 -57.63 18.15 -21.74
C TYR A 539 -58.57 18.68 -20.65
N VAL A 540 -59.85 18.30 -20.67
CA VAL A 540 -60.85 18.72 -19.67
C VAL A 540 -60.58 18.13 -18.29
N HIS A 541 -59.87 17.00 -18.21
CA HIS A 541 -59.40 16.44 -16.93
C HIS A 541 -58.17 17.16 -16.35
N GLN A 542 -57.48 18.01 -17.12
CA GLN A 542 -56.39 18.85 -16.62
C GLN A 542 -56.94 20.13 -15.96
N PRO A 543 -56.26 20.68 -14.94
CA PRO A 543 -56.75 21.88 -14.23
C PRO A 543 -56.98 23.08 -15.15
N GLU A 544 -56.12 23.23 -16.17
CA GLU A 544 -56.22 24.29 -17.17
C GLU A 544 -57.46 24.12 -18.06
N GLY A 545 -57.66 22.95 -18.68
CA GLY A 545 -58.81 22.69 -19.54
C GLY A 545 -60.13 22.71 -18.79
N LEU A 546 -60.16 22.21 -17.54
CA LEU A 546 -61.33 22.32 -16.65
C LEU A 546 -61.67 23.78 -16.34
N GLY A 547 -60.65 24.62 -16.11
CA GLY A 547 -60.83 26.05 -15.90
C GLY A 547 -61.43 26.76 -17.11
N VAL A 548 -60.98 26.40 -18.31
CA VAL A 548 -61.52 26.94 -19.58
C VAL A 548 -62.96 26.46 -19.81
N LEU A 549 -63.26 25.18 -19.58
CA LEU A 549 -64.63 24.66 -19.72
C LEU A 549 -65.60 25.39 -18.78
N ARG A 550 -65.20 25.62 -17.53
CA ARG A 550 -65.99 26.37 -16.53
C ARG A 550 -66.19 27.83 -16.89
N ALA A 551 -65.30 28.43 -17.68
CA ALA A 551 -65.50 29.78 -18.16
C ALA A 551 -66.64 29.88 -19.19
N TYR A 552 -66.94 28.78 -19.90
CA TYR A 552 -67.93 28.75 -20.98
C TYR A 552 -69.24 28.01 -20.62
N THR A 553 -69.32 27.37 -19.45
CA THR A 553 -70.45 26.54 -19.02
C THR A 553 -70.82 26.81 -17.57
N ASN A 554 -72.09 26.59 -17.22
CA ASN A 554 -72.52 26.51 -15.81
C ASN A 554 -72.37 25.07 -15.29
N SER A 555 -72.52 24.85 -13.98
CA SER A 555 -72.29 23.53 -13.37
C SER A 555 -73.17 22.40 -13.93
N SER A 556 -74.36 22.72 -14.45
CA SER A 556 -75.23 21.73 -15.11
C SER A 556 -74.75 21.41 -16.52
N GLU A 557 -74.34 22.44 -17.28
CA GLU A 557 -73.78 22.27 -18.63
C GLU A 557 -72.41 21.58 -18.62
N GLU A 558 -71.55 21.89 -17.64
CA GLU A 558 -70.25 21.22 -17.44
C GLU A 558 -70.45 19.71 -17.30
N TYR A 559 -71.40 19.30 -16.46
CA TYR A 559 -71.69 17.88 -16.21
C TYR A 559 -72.26 17.19 -17.46
N GLN A 560 -73.20 17.82 -18.16
CA GLN A 560 -73.80 17.25 -19.37
C GLN A 560 -72.81 17.16 -20.54
N PHE A 561 -71.93 18.16 -20.68
CA PHE A 561 -70.88 18.15 -21.72
C PHE A 561 -69.84 17.07 -21.45
N GLN A 562 -69.44 16.85 -20.19
CA GLN A 562 -68.53 15.76 -19.83
C GLN A 562 -69.15 14.38 -20.05
N ILE A 563 -70.46 14.22 -19.80
CA ILE A 563 -71.18 12.99 -20.16
C ILE A 563 -71.20 12.80 -21.67
N TRP A 564 -71.50 13.84 -22.44
CA TRP A 564 -71.53 13.80 -23.90
C TRP A 564 -70.15 13.44 -24.49
N LEU A 565 -69.06 14.01 -23.96
CA LEU A 565 -67.70 13.62 -24.32
C LEU A 565 -67.37 12.17 -23.95
N GLY A 566 -67.99 11.62 -22.91
CA GLY A 566 -67.77 10.24 -22.45
C GLY A 566 -68.72 9.18 -23.02
N ALA A 567 -69.79 9.55 -23.73
CA ALA A 567 -70.88 8.64 -24.11
C ALA A 567 -70.66 7.82 -25.39
N SER A 568 -69.47 7.87 -26.02
CA SER A 568 -69.15 7.07 -27.21
C SER A 568 -67.74 6.48 -27.13
N GLY A 569 -67.50 5.71 -26.07
CA GLY A 569 -66.36 4.78 -25.94
C GLY A 569 -66.82 3.35 -26.04
#